data_AF-A0A3M1NKE5-F1
#
_entry.id   AF-A0A3M1NKE5-F1
#
_cell.length_a   1.000
_cell.length_b   1.000
_cell.length_c   1.000
_cell.angle_alpha   90.00
_cell.angle_beta   90.00
_cell.angle_gamma   90.00
#
_symmetry.space_group_name_H-M   'P 1'
#
loop_
_entity.id
_entity.type
_entity.pdbx_description
1 polymer ?
#
loop_
_entity_poly.entity_id
_entity_poly.type
_entity_poly.pdbx_seq_one_letter_code
_entity_poly.pdbx_strand_id
1 'polypeptide(L)'
;AIDEKNIVLIDDVLYTGRTVRAALDALMDFGRPARIYLAVLVDRGHRELPIKPDFVGKNIPTSIGEEVKVKFSEVDDEDAVYLVEAPQNE
;
A
#
# COMPACT_ATOMS: atom_id res chain seq x y z
N ALA A 1 -8.88 -3.37 21.04
CA ALA A 1 -8.67 -2.09 21.75
C ALA A 1 -7.42 -1.41 21.23
N ILE A 2 -7.61 -0.60 20.20
CA ILE A 2 -6.57 0.28 19.62
C ILE A 2 -6.73 1.74 20.06
N ASP A 3 -7.58 1.98 21.07
CA ASP A 3 -7.92 3.31 21.54
C ASP A 3 -6.70 4.11 21.95
N GLU A 4 -6.64 5.36 21.48
CA GLU A 4 -5.58 6.34 21.75
C GLU A 4 -4.17 5.92 21.30
N LYS A 5 -4.05 4.81 20.55
CA LYS A 5 -2.76 4.36 20.01
C LYS A 5 -2.42 5.09 18.71
N ASN A 6 -1.12 5.28 18.48
CA ASN A 6 -0.59 5.61 17.17
C ASN A 6 -0.42 4.31 16.38
N ILE A 7 -1.14 4.19 15.27
CA ILE A 7 -1.11 3.01 14.39
C ILE A 7 -0.35 3.37 13.12
N VAL A 8 0.46 2.45 12.62
CA VAL A 8 1.08 2.55 11.31
C VAL A 8 0.54 1.41 10.45
N LEU A 9 -0.23 1.74 9.42
CA LEU A 9 -0.60 0.82 8.36
C LEU A 9 0.58 0.65 7.42
N ILE A 10 0.92 -0.60 7.10
CA ILE A 10 2.01 -0.95 6.20
C ILE A 10 1.40 -1.63 4.97
N ASP A 11 1.74 -1.14 3.78
CA ASP A 11 1.36 -1.74 2.50
C ASP A 11 2.60 -1.89 1.61
N ASP A 12 2.64 -2.88 0.75
CA ASP A 12 3.78 -3.08 -0.16
C ASP A 12 3.74 -2.07 -1.32
N VAL A 13 2.60 -1.96 -2.01
CA VAL A 13 2.41 -1.10 -3.17
C VAL A 13 1.14 -0.28 -3.04
N LEU A 14 1.28 1.04 -2.94
CA LEU A 14 0.14 1.94 -2.96
C LEU A 14 -0.24 2.33 -4.38
N TYR A 15 -1.42 1.87 -4.81
CA TYR A 15 -2.01 2.13 -6.13
C TYR A 15 -3.28 3.00 -6.05
N THR A 16 -4.48 2.46 -6.25
CA THR A 16 -5.74 3.24 -6.23
C THR A 16 -6.08 3.81 -4.84
N GLY A 17 -5.54 3.21 -3.78
CA GLY A 17 -5.83 3.54 -2.38
C GLY A 17 -7.02 2.78 -1.77
N ARG A 18 -7.69 1.91 -2.55
CA ARG A 18 -8.89 1.19 -2.07
C ARG A 18 -8.59 0.18 -0.96
N THR A 19 -7.46 -0.51 -1.01
CA THR A 19 -7.00 -1.42 0.05
C THR A 19 -6.80 -0.68 1.36
N VAL A 20 -6.10 0.45 1.33
CA VAL A 20 -5.89 1.30 2.51
C VAL A 20 -7.20 1.84 3.06
N ARG A 21 -8.13 2.28 2.19
CA ARG A 21 -9.47 2.72 2.63
C ARG A 21 -10.20 1.61 3.38
N ALA A 22 -10.19 0.38 2.85
CA ALA A 22 -10.80 -0.76 3.53
C ALA A 22 -10.11 -1.06 4.89
N ALA A 23 -8.78 -0.97 4.95
CA ALA A 23 -8.04 -1.14 6.19
C ALA A 23 -8.37 -0.05 7.24
N LEU A 24 -8.54 1.20 6.81
CA LEU A 24 -8.96 2.30 7.68
C LEU A 24 -10.34 2.04 8.30
N ASP A 25 -11.31 1.56 7.52
CA ASP A 25 -12.62 1.24 8.08
C ASP A 25 -12.57 0.04 9.02
N ALA A 26 -11.84 -1.01 8.66
CA ALA A 26 -11.66 -2.16 9.53
C ALA A 26 -11.02 -1.76 10.87
N LEU A 27 -10.03 -0.85 10.88
CA LEU A 27 -9.43 -0.35 12.12
C LEU A 27 -10.46 0.31 13.04
N MET A 28 -11.45 1.03 12.51
CA MET A 28 -12.47 1.69 13.32
C MET A 28 -13.36 0.71 14.09
N ASP A 29 -13.48 -0.54 13.62
CA ASP A 29 -14.17 -1.61 14.34
C ASP A 29 -13.40 -2.09 15.58
N PHE A 30 -12.07 -1.85 15.65
CA PHE A 30 -11.21 -2.27 16.76
C PHE A 30 -10.98 -1.20 17.85
N GLY A 31 -11.43 0.03 17.61
CA GLY A 31 -11.31 1.17 18.52
C GLY A 31 -11.02 2.50 17.81
N ARG A 32 -10.74 3.54 18.58
CA ARG A 32 -10.46 4.90 18.09
C ARG A 32 -8.98 5.27 18.28
N PRO A 33 -8.11 5.04 17.28
CA PRO A 33 -6.70 5.37 17.39
C PRO A 33 -6.50 6.89 17.52
N ALA A 34 -5.45 7.32 18.23
CA ALA A 34 -5.07 8.73 18.30
C ALA A 34 -4.57 9.25 16.95
N ARG A 35 -3.90 8.38 16.19
CA ARG A 35 -3.38 8.69 14.86
C ARG A 35 -3.21 7.42 14.05
N ILE A 36 -3.39 7.53 12.74
CA ILE A 36 -3.07 6.47 11.78
C ILE A 36 -2.09 7.06 10.78
N TYR A 37 -0.94 6.44 10.64
CA TYR A 37 0.03 6.71 9.58
C TYR A 37 -0.06 5.62 8.53
N LEU A 38 0.38 5.94 7.31
CA LEU A 38 0.54 4.99 6.21
C LEU A 38 2.01 4.97 5.76
N ALA A 39 2.66 3.81 5.87
CA ALA A 39 3.97 3.56 5.28
C ALA A 39 3.85 2.55 4.14
N VAL A 40 4.51 2.85 3.02
CA VAL A 40 4.44 2.01 1.83
C VAL A 40 5.83 1.76 1.28
N LEU A 41 6.10 0.54 0.81
CA LEU A 41 7.40 0.27 0.19
C LEU A 41 7.49 0.99 -1.17
N VAL A 42 6.45 0.88 -2.00
CA VAL A 42 6.37 1.55 -3.29
C VAL A 42 5.11 2.40 -3.41
N ASP A 43 5.26 3.64 -3.86
CA ASP A 43 4.16 4.46 -4.37
C ASP A 43 4.21 4.46 -5.90
N ARG A 44 3.17 3.89 -6.54
CA ARG A 44 3.09 3.79 -8.00
C ARG A 44 2.16 4.82 -8.66
N GLY A 45 1.61 5.75 -7.89
CA GLY A 45 0.66 6.76 -8.37
C GLY A 45 -0.75 6.23 -8.64
N HIS A 46 -1.47 6.89 -9.56
CA HIS A 46 -2.83 6.54 -10.02
C HIS A 46 -3.88 6.42 -8.90
N ARG A 47 -3.84 7.37 -7.96
CA ARG A 47 -4.80 7.45 -6.87
C ARG A 47 -6.22 7.65 -7.41
N GLU A 48 -7.16 6.87 -6.87
CA GLU A 48 -8.60 7.07 -7.08
C GLU A 48 -9.28 7.63 -5.83
N LEU A 49 -8.58 7.58 -4.70
CA LEU A 49 -8.99 8.13 -3.41
C LEU A 49 -7.94 9.15 -2.92
N PRO A 50 -8.33 10.18 -2.15
CA PRO A 50 -7.42 11.21 -1.64
C PRO A 50 -6.57 10.68 -0.46
N ILE A 51 -5.85 9.58 -0.69
CA ILE A 51 -4.99 8.90 0.28
C ILE A 51 -3.55 9.13 -0.12
N LYS A 52 -2.76 9.69 0.80
CA LYS A 52 -1.33 9.91 0.64
C LYS A 52 -0.58 9.18 1.76
N PRO A 53 0.48 8.42 1.42
CA PRO A 53 1.33 7.80 2.42
C PRO A 53 2.17 8.87 3.16
N ASP A 54 2.38 8.66 4.45
CA ASP A 54 3.29 9.47 5.27
C ASP A 54 4.76 9.08 5.01
N PHE A 55 4.99 7.79 4.76
CA PHE A 55 6.31 7.25 4.48
C PHE A 55 6.29 6.44 3.19
N VAL A 56 7.26 6.69 2.30
CA VAL A 56 7.39 6.01 1.01
C VAL A 56 8.82 5.52 0.88
N GLY A 57 9.01 4.22 0.63
CA GLY A 57 10.31 3.67 0.29
C GLY A 57 10.81 4.20 -1.06
N LYS A 58 10.02 3.98 -2.12
CA LYS A 58 10.33 4.48 -3.47
C LYS A 58 9.08 4.92 -4.22
N ASN A 59 9.18 6.05 -4.91
CA ASN A 59 8.17 6.46 -5.90
C ASN A 59 8.58 5.88 -7.26
N ILE A 60 7.69 5.11 -7.89
CA ILE A 60 7.89 4.51 -9.20
C ILE A 60 6.75 4.96 -10.11
N PRO A 61 6.94 5.97 -10.97
CA PRO A 61 5.93 6.33 -11.96
C PRO A 61 5.64 5.13 -12.86
N THR A 62 4.36 4.80 -13.03
CA THR A 62 3.91 3.67 -13.87
C THR A 62 2.87 4.15 -14.88
N SER A 63 2.67 3.37 -15.93
CA SER A 63 1.54 3.45 -16.85
C SER A 63 0.40 2.57 -16.35
N ILE A 64 -0.82 2.78 -16.89
CA ILE A 64 -2.00 1.97 -16.53
C ILE A 64 -1.80 0.48 -16.87
N GLY A 65 -1.08 0.18 -17.95
CA GLY A 65 -0.75 -1.19 -18.37
C GLY A 65 0.48 -1.80 -17.70
N GLU A 66 1.04 -1.16 -16.67
CA GLU A 66 2.16 -1.70 -15.91
C GLU A 66 1.71 -2.15 -14.52
N GLU A 67 2.48 -3.03 -13.89
CA GLU A 67 2.26 -3.53 -12.54
C GLU A 67 3.59 -3.52 -11.77
N VAL A 68 3.53 -3.13 -10.50
CA VAL A 68 4.66 -3.30 -9.59
C VAL A 68 4.48 -4.60 -8.83
N LYS A 69 5.43 -5.52 -8.97
CA LYS A 69 5.50 -6.77 -8.21
C LYS A 69 6.58 -6.67 -7.15
N VAL A 70 6.18 -6.80 -5.90
CA VAL A 70 7.09 -6.88 -4.76
C VAL A 70 7.25 -8.34 -4.38
N LYS A 71 8.49 -8.72 -4.11
CA LYS A 71 8.86 -10.04 -3.59
C LYS A 71 9.60 -9.88 -2.28
N PHE A 72 9.30 -10.79 -1.36
CA PHE A 72 9.92 -10.85 -0.05
C PHE A 72 10.53 -12.22 0.15
N SER A 73 11.74 -12.30 0.67
CA SER A 73 12.47 -13.55 0.87
C SER A 73 11.72 -14.57 1.74
N GLU A 74 10.84 -14.12 2.64
CA GLU A 74 9.99 -14.97 3.47
C GLU A 74 8.93 -15.75 2.69
N VAL A 75 8.60 -15.32 1.47
CA VAL A 75 7.54 -15.90 0.63
C VAL A 75 8.07 -16.36 -0.74
N ASP A 76 9.04 -15.62 -1.31
CA ASP A 76 9.49 -15.76 -2.69
C ASP A 76 10.97 -16.18 -2.86
N ASP A 77 11.69 -16.45 -1.76
CA ASP A 77 13.14 -16.74 -1.71
C ASP A 77 14.06 -15.60 -2.23
N GLU A 78 13.50 -14.42 -2.54
CA GLU A 78 14.25 -13.22 -2.93
C GLU A 78 13.57 -11.92 -2.48
N ASP A 79 14.37 -10.90 -2.17
CA ASP A 79 13.89 -9.53 -1.95
C ASP A 79 14.04 -8.74 -3.24
N ALA A 80 12.93 -8.38 -3.87
CA ALA A 80 12.96 -7.66 -5.15
C ALA A 80 11.71 -6.82 -5.41
N VAL A 81 11.88 -5.79 -6.23
CA VAL A 81 10.77 -4.97 -6.76
C VAL A 81 10.90 -4.93 -8.28
N TYR A 82 9.93 -5.48 -8.98
CA TYR A 82 9.86 -5.51 -10.44
C TYR A 82 8.77 -4.59 -10.96
N LEU A 83 9.04 -3.95 -12.10
CA LEU A 83 8.03 -3.32 -12.95
C LEU A 83 7.79 -4.26 -14.14
N VAL A 84 6.55 -4.72 -14.30
CA VAL A 84 6.16 -5.66 -15.37
C VAL A 84 4.97 -5.12 -16.13
N GLU A 85 4.72 -5.62 -17.35
CA GLU A 85 3.46 -5.36 -18.04
C GLU A 85 2.32 -6.12 -17.34
N ALA A 86 1.20 -5.44 -17.12
CA ALA A 86 0.01 -6.06 -16.58
C ALA A 86 -0.50 -7.12 -17.58
N PRO A 87 -0.90 -8.31 -17.12
CA PRO A 87 -1.42 -9.33 -18.01
C PRO A 87 -2.62 -8.76 -18.79
N GLN A 88 -2.59 -8.91 -20.12
CA GLN A 88 -3.77 -8.64 -20.93
C GLN A 88 -4.81 -9.68 -20.54
N ASN A 89 -5.88 -9.25 -19.87
CA ASN A 89 -7.04 -10.10 -19.67
C ASN A 89 -7.66 -10.34 -21.05
N GLU A 90 -7.49 -11.55 -21.60
CA GLU A 90 -8.38 -12.11 -22.62
C GLU A 90 -9.73 -12.50 -22.00
#